data_AF-A0AAW5PKW6-F1
#
_entry.id   AF-A0AAW5PKW6-F1
#
_cell.length_a   1.000
_cell.length_b   1.000
_cell.length_c   1.000
_cell.angle_alpha   90.00
_cell.angle_beta   90.00
_cell.angle_gamma   90.00
#
_symmetry.space_group_name_H-M   'P 1'
#
loop_
_entity.id
_entity.type
_entity.pdbx_description
1 polymer ?
#
loop_
_entity_poly.entity_id
_entity_poly.type
_entity_poly.pdbx_seq_one_letter_code
_entity_poly.pdbx_strand_id
1 'polypeptide(L)' 'MDYYRPGTPTDNPFIESFDGSLRDECLNMHWFLSLDDARQKIESWRVD' A
#
# COMPACT_ATOMS: atom_id res chain seq x y z
N MET A 1 -14.52 10.81 0.42
CA MET A 1 -13.31 9.97 0.42
C MET A 1 -12.42 10.56 1.50
N ASP A 2 -12.74 10.22 2.74
CA ASP A 2 -12.16 10.80 3.94
C ASP A 2 -10.91 10.01 4.30
N TYR A 3 -9.76 10.44 3.80
CA TYR A 3 -8.46 9.99 4.30
C TYR A 3 -8.23 10.75 5.61
N TYR A 4 -8.41 10.04 6.73
CA TYR A 4 -8.07 10.34 8.13
C TYR A 4 -8.01 11.84 8.59
N ARG A 5 -8.84 12.15 9.60
CA ARG A 5 -9.00 13.49 10.19
C ARG A 5 -7.85 13.89 11.15
N PRO A 6 -7.66 15.21 11.35
CA PRO A 6 -6.38 15.81 11.72
C PRO A 6 -6.07 15.64 13.22
N GLY A 7 -4.93 15.02 13.49
CA GLY A 7 -4.37 14.87 14.83
C GLY A 7 -2.88 15.21 14.90
N THR A 8 -2.10 14.90 13.85
CA THR A 8 -0.83 15.53 13.47
C THR A 8 -0.48 14.97 12.07
N PRO A 9 -0.67 15.71 10.97
CA PRO A 9 -0.48 15.23 9.59
C PRO A 9 1.00 15.04 9.21
N THR A 10 1.91 15.01 10.18
CA THR A 10 3.36 15.11 9.95
C THR A 10 4.15 14.05 10.70
N ASP A 11 3.50 13.19 11.50
CA ASP A 11 4.23 12.22 12.31
C ASP A 11 4.74 11.04 11.47
N ASN A 12 4.13 10.77 10.31
CA ASN A 12 4.62 9.70 9.44
C ASN A 12 4.35 9.86 7.94
N PRO A 13 4.89 10.91 7.30
CA PRO A 13 4.78 11.11 5.85
C PRO A 13 5.31 9.92 5.04
N PHE A 14 6.24 9.16 5.63
CA PHE A 14 6.74 7.91 5.04
C PHE A 14 5.68 6.81 5.00
N ILE A 15 4.94 6.58 6.10
CA ILE A 15 3.88 5.57 6.13
C ILE A 15 2.69 5.96 5.25
N GLU A 16 2.30 7.24 5.23
CA GLU A 16 1.20 7.68 4.34
C GLU A 16 1.58 7.56 2.86
N SER A 17 2.81 7.91 2.49
CA SER A 17 3.30 7.73 1.12
C SER A 17 3.41 6.24 0.77
N PHE A 18 3.87 5.42 1.71
CA PHE A 18 3.98 3.97 1.53
C PHE A 18 2.61 3.30 1.34
N ASP A 19 1.61 3.66 2.15
CA ASP A 19 0.25 3.12 2.02
C ASP A 19 -0.39 3.52 0.69
N GLY A 20 -0.18 4.78 0.25
CA GLY A 20 -0.60 5.29 -1.04
C GLY A 20 0.03 4.53 -2.22
N SER A 21 1.36 4.43 -2.24
CA SER A 21 2.12 3.71 -3.28
C SER A 21 1.80 2.22 -3.31
N LEU A 22 1.79 1.55 -2.16
CA LEU A 22 1.43 0.12 -2.08
C LEU A 22 0.04 -0.13 -2.66
N ARG A 23 -0.91 0.76 -2.36
CA ARG A 23 -2.28 0.59 -2.82
C ARG A 23 -2.43 0.83 -4.31
N ASP A 24 -1.85 1.90 -4.83
CA ASP A 24 -2.00 2.28 -6.23
C ASP A 24 -1.15 1.42 -7.18
N GLU A 25 0.07 1.11 -6.78
CA GLU A 25 1.07 0.44 -7.62
C GLU A 25 1.03 -1.09 -7.49
N CYS A 26 0.69 -1.64 -6.32
CA CYS A 26 0.66 -3.08 -6.10
C CYS A 26 -0.77 -3.64 -6.01
N LEU A 27 -1.58 -3.14 -5.06
CA LEU A 27 -2.86 -3.76 -4.74
C LEU A 27 -3.95 -3.50 -5.79
N ASN A 28 -3.97 -2.32 -6.41
CA ASN A 28 -4.94 -1.98 -7.45
C ASN A 28 -4.56 -2.55 -8.82
N MET A 29 -3.28 -2.80 -9.10
CA MET A 29 -2.81 -3.35 -10.38
C MET A 29 -2.91 -4.88 -10.46
N HIS A 30 -3.12 -5.56 -9.33
CA HIS A 30 -3.08 -7.02 -9.27
C HIS A 30 -4.36 -7.63 -8.70
N TRP A 31 -4.95 -8.56 -9.45
CA TRP A 31 -5.97 -9.46 -8.91
C TRP A 31 -5.28 -10.57 -8.12
N PHE A 32 -5.76 -10.80 -6.89
CA PHE A 32 -5.25 -11.85 -6.02
C PHE A 32 -6.13 -13.07 -6.10
N LEU A 33 -5.53 -14.20 -6.47
CA LEU A 33 -6.23 -15.48 -6.57
C LEU A 33 -6.26 -16.22 -5.23
N SER A 34 -5.32 -15.91 -4.34
CA SER A 34 -5.16 -16.52 -3.01
C SER A 34 -4.23 -15.67 -2.14
N LEU A 35 -4.21 -15.92 -0.83
CA LEU A 35 -3.29 -15.22 0.09
C LEU A 35 -1.81 -15.47 -0.23
N ASP A 36 -1.48 -16.65 -0.76
CA ASP A 36 -0.12 -16.97 -1.20
C ASP A 36 0.31 -16.12 -2.41
N ASP A 37 -0.56 -16.02 -3.42
CA ASP A 37 -0.38 -15.16 -4.59
C ASP A 37 -0.25 -13.69 -4.21
N ALA A 38 -1.04 -13.23 -3.23
CA ALA A 38 -0.91 -11.88 -2.68
C ALA A 38 0.45 -11.64 -2.02
N ARG A 39 0.94 -12.59 -1.20
CA ARG A 39 2.27 -12.46 -0.59
C ARG A 39 3.37 -12.43 -1.63
N GLN A 40 3.35 -13.31 -2.63
CA GLN A 40 4.38 -13.32 -3.68
C GLN A 40 4.40 -12.00 -4.47
N LYS A 41 3.24 -11.46 -4.83
CA LYS A 41 3.14 -10.18 -5.56
C LYS A 41 3.59 -8.98 -4.72
N ILE A 42 3.22 -8.94 -3.44
CA ILE A 42 3.67 -7.86 -2.54
C ILE A 42 5.19 -7.93 -2.32
N GLU A 43 5.76 -9.11 -2.11
CA GLU A 43 7.21 -9.27 -1.97
C GLU A 43 7.95 -8.95 -3.27
N SER A 44 7.37 -9.28 -4.42
CA SER A 44 7.93 -8.91 -5.73
C SER A 44 7.89 -7.41 -5.97
N TRP A 45 6.80 -6.73 -5.59
CA TRP A 45 6.70 -5.26 -5.65
C TRP A 45 7.68 -4.58 -4.68
N ARG A 46 7.94 -5.18 -3.51
CA ARG A 46 8.87 -4.62 -2.51
C ARG A 46 10.32 -4.55 -3.00
N VAL A 47 10.70 -5.39 -3.96
CA VAL A 47 12.06 -5.48 -4.52
C VAL A 47 12.22 -4.79 -5.89
N ASP A 48 11.11 -4.29 -6.47
CA ASP A 48 11.08 -3.45 -7.67
C ASP A 48 11.44 -1.99 -7.32
#